data_AF-A0A955X7S4-F1
#
_entry.id   AF-A0A955X7S4-F1
#
_cell.length_a   1.000
_cell.length_b   1.000
_cell.length_c   1.000
_cell.angle_alpha   90.00
_cell.angle_beta   90.00
_cell.angle_gamma   90.00
#
_symmetry.space_group_name_H-M   'P 1'
#
loop_
_entity.id
_entity.type
_entity.pdbx_description
1 polymer ?
#
loop_
_entity_poly.entity_id
_entity_poly.type
_entity_poly.pdbx_seq_one_letter_code
_entity_poly.pdbx_strand_id
1 'polypeptide(L)'
;MITRNKLSISLAALATVALGCSGSGPRLPDDNNNGITVTPRSDGGVDGDGGSTGSDGGGLVITTPPTITSVALLQSGRDGQDLQLRISGTDPEGDVTIAVVVFKDAMGDDVLITDTDLNGRPDSGKVVGAPNPSVMGDVEFEAVVTFPLMARRQASIVSAEVRLLDEYGNSSGASSASVTAQPVMGLSEPCDPTLSFDRCDEGLGCGGEGDTPVCVPGTNPEMESLSFLTTERGALILLKGRDLDDDVWRIRLEFLDSGGGTVELDLDADGEPDSTEFEIDATYSSSGGEFVLALEPAENFSSLVQQLAATAYDARHEGGNRVTGSISGRPTRANGAACDPWGSDTCMSSAVCYPGIPGVPNACGDKISRRNATCRTAPVLSTSRPKVTGIANGVSLWDAPSGCAALDPKGRPESIAILSLPNGARRVSLSTDEAGTGFDTVLYVMSSCNQSSPTVLGCNDNVGEHIGSSLILENLAPGQYLVVVDSWNPAGGGFELTANIEE
;
A
#
# COMPACT_ATOMS: atom_id res chain seq x y z
N MET A 1 20.18 -5.04 2.83
CA MET A 1 18.95 -4.24 2.63
C MET A 1 19.22 -2.89 3.25
N ILE A 2 19.25 -1.81 2.47
CA ILE A 2 19.47 -0.46 3.03
C ILE A 2 18.29 -0.23 3.98
N THR A 3 18.60 -0.06 5.25
CA THR A 3 17.77 0.67 6.20
C THR A 3 17.15 1.83 5.45
N ARG A 4 15.86 1.74 5.10
CA ARG A 4 15.08 2.95 4.92
C ARG A 4 15.36 3.72 6.19
N ASN A 5 16.12 4.81 6.08
CA ASN A 5 16.12 5.84 7.08
C ASN A 5 14.67 6.33 7.12
N LYS A 6 13.83 5.63 7.88
CA LYS A 6 12.90 6.29 8.76
C LYS A 6 13.79 7.11 9.68
N LEU A 7 14.10 8.31 9.21
CA LEU A 7 13.90 9.49 10.03
C LEU A 7 12.35 9.60 10.19
N SER A 8 11.67 8.70 10.90
CA SER A 8 11.45 8.83 12.33
C SER A 8 12.72 9.17 13.11
N ILE A 9 13.23 10.40 12.94
CA ILE A 9 13.56 11.15 14.15
C ILE A 9 12.17 11.35 14.77
N SER A 10 11.77 10.38 15.59
CA SER A 10 11.08 10.80 16.80
C SER A 10 12.01 11.83 17.40
N LEU A 11 11.64 13.11 17.36
CA LEU A 11 12.16 14.10 18.30
C LEU A 11 11.64 13.66 19.67
N ALA A 12 12.13 12.52 20.16
CA ALA A 12 11.83 11.94 21.45
C ALA A 12 13.16 11.87 22.19
N ALA A 13 13.65 13.05 22.57
CA ALA A 13 14.62 13.15 23.63
C ALA A 13 13.92 12.80 24.95
N LEU A 14 14.44 11.76 25.63
CA LEU A 14 14.21 11.31 27.00
C LEU A 14 12.91 10.55 27.36
N ALA A 15 13.06 9.24 27.63
CA ALA A 15 13.16 8.72 29.01
C ALA A 15 13.47 7.22 29.02
N THR A 16 14.74 6.83 29.21
CA THR A 16 15.13 5.42 29.45
C THR A 16 15.36 5.21 30.95
N VAL A 17 14.49 4.42 31.59
CA VAL A 17 14.78 3.75 32.87
C VAL A 17 15.14 2.30 32.54
N ALA A 18 16.39 1.93 32.79
CA ALA A 18 16.87 0.56 32.62
C ALA A 18 16.39 -0.34 33.77
N LEU A 19 15.66 -1.39 33.45
CA LEU A 19 15.48 -2.57 34.31
C LEU A 19 15.76 -3.80 33.47
N GLY A 20 16.90 -4.45 33.76
CA GLY A 20 17.29 -5.70 33.13
C GLY A 20 16.56 -6.89 33.73
N CYS A 21 16.31 -7.90 32.90
CA CYS A 21 16.10 -9.27 33.33
C CYS A 21 16.69 -10.25 32.31
N SER A 22 17.60 -11.08 32.84
CA SER A 22 18.17 -12.27 32.22
C SER A 22 17.12 -13.38 32.17
N GLY A 23 17.03 -14.13 31.06
CA GLY A 23 16.20 -15.32 30.95
C GLY A 23 16.69 -16.26 29.85
N SER A 24 17.17 -17.43 30.27
CA SER A 24 17.84 -18.44 29.45
C SER A 24 16.94 -19.68 29.18
N GLY A 25 16.89 -20.11 27.92
CA GLY A 25 16.63 -21.49 27.44
C GLY A 25 15.18 -21.88 27.12
N PRO A 26 14.89 -23.04 26.48
CA PRO A 26 15.77 -24.01 25.79
C PRO A 26 15.36 -24.35 24.32
N ARG A 27 16.22 -25.12 23.64
CA ARG A 27 16.00 -25.73 22.30
C ARG A 27 14.84 -26.72 22.28
N LEU A 28 14.10 -26.77 21.16
CA LEU A 28 13.20 -27.86 20.77
C LEU A 28 13.73 -28.60 19.51
N PRO A 29 13.37 -29.88 19.33
CA PRO A 29 14.02 -30.79 18.39
C PRO A 29 13.39 -30.79 16.99
N ASP A 30 14.20 -31.21 16.02
CA ASP A 30 13.82 -31.56 14.65
C ASP A 30 12.73 -32.64 14.61
N ASP A 31 11.67 -32.40 13.84
CA ASP A 31 10.77 -33.46 13.37
C ASP A 31 10.78 -33.55 11.84
N ASN A 32 11.44 -34.61 11.37
CA ASN A 32 11.15 -35.26 10.10
C ASN A 32 9.72 -35.81 10.15
N ASN A 33 8.98 -35.78 9.02
CA ASN A 33 8.69 -36.96 8.20
C ASN A 33 7.37 -36.88 7.38
N ASN A 34 7.47 -37.47 6.20
CA ASN A 34 6.44 -38.16 5.41
C ASN A 34 5.35 -37.40 4.64
N GLY A 35 5.55 -37.38 3.32
CA GLY A 35 4.52 -37.18 2.31
C GLY A 35 3.50 -38.32 2.26
N ILE A 36 2.26 -37.95 1.96
CA ILE A 36 1.16 -38.85 1.64
C ILE A 36 0.75 -38.60 0.19
N THR A 37 0.92 -39.64 -0.63
CA THR A 37 0.40 -39.71 -2.00
C THR A 37 -1.02 -40.28 -1.93
N VAL A 38 -2.03 -39.53 -2.40
CA VAL A 38 -3.41 -39.99 -2.50
C VAL A 38 -3.69 -40.45 -3.93
N THR A 39 -3.96 -41.75 -4.11
CA THR A 39 -4.50 -42.31 -5.36
C THR A 39 -6.03 -42.23 -5.38
N PRO A 40 -6.69 -41.96 -6.53
CA PRO A 40 -8.15 -41.91 -6.62
C PRO A 40 -8.75 -43.31 -6.59
N ARG A 41 -9.79 -43.49 -5.78
CA ARG A 41 -10.60 -44.72 -5.70
C ARG A 41 -11.83 -44.54 -6.59
N SER A 42 -11.96 -45.38 -7.60
CA SER A 42 -13.12 -45.50 -8.48
C SER A 42 -14.07 -46.58 -7.95
N ASP A 43 -15.26 -46.18 -7.50
CA ASP A 43 -16.44 -47.04 -7.31
C ASP A 43 -17.61 -46.18 -7.84
N GLY A 44 -18.42 -46.57 -8.83
CA GLY A 44 -19.23 -47.78 -8.91
C GLY A 44 -20.69 -47.38 -8.71
N GLY A 45 -21.47 -47.30 -9.79
CA GLY A 45 -22.79 -46.65 -9.83
C GLY A 45 -23.95 -47.39 -9.16
N VAL A 46 -25.07 -46.67 -8.98
CA VAL A 46 -26.41 -47.19 -8.70
C VAL A 46 -27.46 -46.27 -9.34
N ASP A 47 -28.31 -46.85 -10.18
CA ASP A 47 -29.55 -46.26 -10.70
C ASP A 47 -30.64 -46.17 -9.62
N GLY A 48 -31.38 -45.07 -9.58
CA GLY A 48 -32.53 -44.89 -8.67
C GLY A 48 -33.39 -43.68 -9.04
N ASP A 49 -34.57 -43.97 -9.59
CA ASP A 49 -35.57 -43.07 -10.15
C ASP A 49 -36.52 -42.49 -9.07
N GLY A 50 -36.98 -41.25 -9.27
CA GLY A 50 -38.24 -40.72 -8.70
C GLY A 50 -38.22 -40.05 -7.33
N GLY A 51 -38.07 -38.71 -7.31
CA GLY A 51 -38.42 -37.90 -6.13
C GLY A 51 -37.98 -36.45 -6.24
N SER A 52 -38.86 -35.57 -6.74
CA SER A 52 -38.65 -34.11 -6.75
C SER A 52 -38.69 -33.56 -5.32
N THR A 53 -37.52 -33.49 -4.69
CA THR A 53 -37.23 -32.62 -3.55
C THR A 53 -36.29 -31.54 -4.05
N GLY A 54 -36.63 -30.27 -3.79
CA GLY A 54 -35.81 -29.12 -4.14
C GLY A 54 -34.39 -29.31 -3.58
N SER A 55 -33.51 -29.75 -4.45
CA SER A 55 -32.09 -29.87 -4.17
C SER A 55 -31.54 -28.48 -4.43
N ASP A 56 -31.24 -27.75 -3.36
CA ASP A 56 -30.27 -26.65 -3.36
C ASP A 56 -28.87 -27.24 -3.58
N GLY A 57 -28.75 -28.05 -4.64
CA GLY A 57 -27.52 -28.63 -5.11
C GLY A 57 -26.68 -27.46 -5.59
N GLY A 58 -25.89 -26.91 -4.67
CA GLY A 58 -24.72 -26.12 -4.98
C GLY A 58 -23.85 -26.97 -5.89
N GLY A 59 -24.14 -26.90 -7.18
CA GLY A 59 -23.30 -27.47 -8.22
C GLY A 59 -21.92 -26.90 -7.99
N LEU A 60 -20.91 -27.77 -7.97
CA LEU A 60 -19.52 -27.34 -8.02
C LEU A 60 -19.41 -26.27 -9.10
N VAL A 61 -19.12 -25.04 -8.67
CA VAL A 61 -18.80 -23.96 -9.60
C VAL A 61 -17.45 -24.37 -10.20
N ILE A 62 -17.49 -24.90 -11.41
CA ILE A 62 -16.27 -25.16 -12.18
C ILE A 62 -15.88 -23.80 -12.75
N THR A 63 -14.85 -23.20 -12.16
CA THR A 63 -14.30 -21.93 -12.61
C THR A 63 -13.19 -22.18 -13.61
N THR A 64 -13.14 -21.35 -14.65
CA THR A 64 -12.16 -21.48 -15.74
C THR A 64 -10.94 -20.63 -15.40
N PRO A 65 -9.70 -21.17 -15.44
CA PRO A 65 -8.53 -20.34 -15.20
C PRO A 65 -8.43 -19.20 -16.23
N PRO A 66 -7.95 -18.00 -15.82
CA PRO A 66 -7.75 -16.90 -16.73
C PRO A 66 -6.67 -17.24 -17.76
N THR A 67 -6.66 -16.53 -18.88
CA THR A 67 -5.65 -16.69 -19.94
C THR A 67 -4.90 -15.39 -20.19
N ILE A 68 -3.59 -15.50 -20.44
CA ILE A 68 -2.75 -14.38 -20.85
C ILE A 68 -2.57 -14.45 -22.37
N THR A 69 -3.04 -13.41 -23.06
CA THR A 69 -2.87 -13.25 -24.52
C THR A 69 -1.55 -12.56 -24.84
N SER A 70 -1.17 -11.53 -24.07
CA SER A 70 0.11 -10.86 -24.23
C SER A 70 0.65 -10.34 -22.90
N VAL A 71 1.99 -10.24 -22.83
CA VAL A 71 2.69 -9.66 -21.69
C VAL A 71 3.88 -8.84 -22.19
N ALA A 72 4.04 -7.63 -21.66
CA ALA A 72 5.21 -6.78 -21.88
C ALA A 72 5.75 -6.29 -20.54
N LEU A 73 7.06 -6.32 -20.37
CA LEU A 73 7.76 -5.81 -19.20
C LEU A 73 8.60 -4.62 -19.65
N LEU A 74 8.21 -3.43 -19.21
CA LEU A 74 8.82 -2.17 -19.60
C LEU A 74 9.56 -1.60 -18.40
N GLN A 75 10.77 -1.08 -18.60
CA GLN A 75 11.28 -0.07 -17.69
C GLN A 75 10.42 1.18 -17.87
N SER A 76 10.03 1.79 -16.77
CA SER A 76 9.19 2.98 -16.78
C SER A 76 9.61 3.95 -15.69
N GLY A 77 8.89 5.06 -15.62
CA GLY A 77 9.19 6.13 -14.67
C GLY A 77 10.33 7.01 -15.16
N ARG A 78 10.47 8.16 -14.51
CA ARG A 78 11.35 9.25 -14.94
C ARG A 78 12.78 8.81 -15.22
N ASP A 79 13.37 8.03 -14.31
CA ASP A 79 14.75 7.57 -14.43
C ASP A 79 14.87 6.13 -14.96
N GLY A 80 13.75 5.53 -15.40
CA GLY A 80 13.70 4.09 -15.69
C GLY A 80 13.85 3.21 -14.46
N GLN A 81 13.47 3.74 -13.30
CA GLN A 81 13.64 3.06 -12.02
C GLN A 81 12.52 2.06 -11.73
N ASP A 82 11.37 2.19 -12.38
CA ASP A 82 10.22 1.32 -12.19
C ASP A 82 10.22 0.18 -13.20
N LEU A 83 9.52 -0.91 -12.86
CA LEU A 83 9.11 -1.91 -13.83
C LEU A 83 7.59 -1.87 -13.98
N GLN A 84 7.12 -1.70 -15.21
CA GLN A 84 5.71 -1.77 -15.56
C GLN A 84 5.43 -3.03 -16.36
N LEU A 85 4.50 -3.82 -15.86
CA LEU A 85 4.02 -5.01 -16.53
C LEU A 85 2.68 -4.72 -17.18
N ARG A 86 2.61 -4.81 -18.51
CA ARG A 86 1.37 -4.69 -19.28
C ARG A 86 0.89 -6.07 -19.67
N ILE A 87 -0.34 -6.40 -19.32
CA ILE A 87 -0.92 -7.72 -19.51
C ILE A 87 -2.23 -7.54 -20.28
N SER A 88 -2.44 -8.33 -21.32
CA SER A 88 -3.78 -8.50 -21.89
C SER A 88 -4.18 -9.97 -21.86
N GLY A 89 -5.46 -10.23 -21.66
CA GLY A 89 -5.96 -11.58 -21.39
C GLY A 89 -7.47 -11.68 -21.43
N THR A 90 -7.95 -12.87 -21.10
CA THR A 90 -9.38 -13.13 -20.94
C THR A 90 -9.64 -13.96 -19.69
N ASP A 91 -10.80 -13.76 -19.10
CA ASP A 91 -11.27 -14.52 -17.95
C ASP A 91 -12.79 -14.66 -18.04
N PRO A 92 -13.34 -15.84 -18.35
CA PRO A 92 -14.77 -15.99 -18.62
C PRO A 92 -15.67 -15.52 -17.46
N GLU A 93 -15.16 -15.62 -16.24
CA GLU A 93 -15.83 -15.22 -15.00
C GLU A 93 -15.56 -13.75 -14.63
N GLY A 94 -14.52 -13.14 -15.20
CA GLY A 94 -14.11 -11.76 -14.95
C GLY A 94 -13.69 -11.53 -13.49
N ASP A 95 -12.95 -12.44 -12.91
CA ASP A 95 -12.56 -12.44 -11.51
C ASP A 95 -11.04 -12.53 -11.29
N VAL A 96 -10.23 -12.17 -12.29
CA VAL A 96 -8.79 -11.90 -12.12
C VAL A 96 -8.56 -10.88 -11.00
N THR A 97 -7.78 -11.29 -10.00
CA THR A 97 -7.48 -10.46 -8.83
C THR A 97 -6.03 -9.98 -8.79
N ILE A 98 -5.07 -10.83 -9.15
CA ILE A 98 -3.64 -10.54 -8.99
C ILE A 98 -2.79 -11.12 -10.13
N ALA A 99 -1.67 -10.45 -10.39
CA ALA A 99 -0.56 -10.98 -11.17
C ALA A 99 0.54 -11.47 -10.23
N VAL A 100 0.92 -12.74 -10.36
CA VAL A 100 2.09 -13.33 -9.74
C VAL A 100 3.25 -13.22 -10.71
N VAL A 101 4.32 -12.55 -10.28
CA VAL A 101 5.49 -12.22 -11.11
C VAL A 101 6.74 -12.83 -10.49
N VAL A 102 7.50 -13.59 -11.26
CA VAL A 102 8.83 -14.09 -10.86
C VAL A 102 9.87 -13.43 -11.75
N PHE A 103 10.69 -12.56 -11.16
CA PHE A 103 11.74 -11.86 -11.92
C PHE A 103 12.96 -12.74 -12.13
N LYS A 104 13.56 -12.65 -13.31
CA LYS A 104 14.66 -13.48 -13.77
C LYS A 104 15.86 -12.64 -14.18
N ASP A 105 17.05 -13.15 -13.92
CA ASP A 105 18.30 -12.55 -14.37
C ASP A 105 18.72 -13.02 -15.77
N ALA A 106 19.89 -12.57 -16.23
CA ALA A 106 20.45 -12.92 -17.53
C ALA A 106 20.79 -14.41 -17.71
N MET A 107 20.89 -15.18 -16.63
CA MET A 107 21.10 -16.63 -16.66
C MET A 107 19.77 -17.40 -16.63
N GLY A 108 18.66 -16.71 -16.37
CA GLY A 108 17.34 -17.31 -16.19
C GLY A 108 17.05 -17.74 -14.75
N ASP A 109 17.92 -17.37 -13.81
CA ASP A 109 17.76 -17.64 -12.38
C ASP A 109 16.83 -16.59 -11.75
N ASP A 110 16.15 -16.96 -10.66
CA ASP A 110 15.27 -16.05 -9.92
C ASP A 110 16.08 -14.92 -9.28
N VAL A 111 15.67 -13.67 -9.51
CA VAL A 111 16.20 -12.53 -8.74
C VAL A 111 15.43 -12.49 -7.43
N LEU A 112 16.09 -12.85 -6.33
CA LEU A 112 15.48 -12.84 -5.00
C LEU A 112 15.26 -11.39 -4.55
N ILE A 113 13.99 -11.00 -4.42
CA ILE A 113 13.59 -9.62 -4.10
C ILE A 113 12.60 -9.54 -2.95
N THR A 114 11.87 -10.62 -2.71
CA THR A 114 10.96 -10.77 -1.59
C THR A 114 11.64 -11.62 -0.54
N ASP A 115 11.50 -11.20 0.70
CA ASP A 115 11.97 -11.90 1.89
C ASP A 115 10.74 -12.55 2.52
N THR A 116 10.45 -13.80 2.16
CA THR A 116 9.21 -14.49 2.54
C THR A 116 9.23 -15.00 3.97
N ASP A 117 10.42 -15.19 4.56
CA ASP A 117 10.59 -15.48 5.98
C ASP A 117 11.00 -14.24 6.79
N LEU A 118 11.09 -13.08 6.14
CA LEU A 118 11.38 -11.75 6.71
C LEU A 118 12.62 -11.71 7.60
N ASN A 119 13.62 -12.54 7.31
CA ASN A 119 14.87 -12.62 8.07
C ASN A 119 15.89 -11.51 7.70
N GLY A 120 15.48 -10.56 6.87
CA GLY A 120 16.28 -9.49 6.27
C GLY A 120 17.01 -9.91 4.98
N ARG A 121 16.80 -11.13 4.47
CA ARG A 121 17.44 -11.66 3.27
C ARG A 121 16.36 -12.12 2.28
N PRO A 122 16.27 -11.46 1.11
CA PRO A 122 15.41 -11.95 0.04
C PRO A 122 15.71 -13.42 -0.29
N ASP A 123 14.67 -14.25 -0.27
CA ASP A 123 14.71 -15.70 -0.47
C ASP A 123 13.74 -16.16 -1.58
N SER A 124 12.96 -15.23 -2.14
CA SER A 124 12.00 -15.48 -3.21
C SER A 124 12.07 -14.42 -4.30
N GLY A 125 12.04 -14.85 -5.56
CA GLY A 125 11.88 -13.96 -6.72
C GLY A 125 10.41 -13.63 -7.04
N LYS A 126 9.47 -14.20 -6.28
CA LYS A 126 8.04 -14.02 -6.46
C LYS A 126 7.58 -12.71 -5.83
N VAL A 127 6.90 -11.88 -6.61
CA VAL A 127 6.17 -10.70 -6.17
C VAL A 127 4.73 -10.82 -6.67
N VAL A 128 3.80 -10.27 -5.91
CA VAL A 128 2.40 -10.15 -6.31
C VAL A 128 2.10 -8.67 -6.58
N GLY A 129 1.39 -8.38 -7.66
CA GLY A 129 0.89 -7.05 -7.94
C GLY A 129 -0.55 -7.12 -8.42
N ALA A 130 -1.35 -6.16 -7.99
CA ALA A 130 -2.73 -6.05 -8.42
C ALA A 130 -2.81 -5.25 -9.75
N PRO A 131 -3.65 -5.69 -10.71
CA PRO A 131 -4.01 -4.90 -11.88
C PRO A 131 -4.49 -3.49 -11.51
N ASN A 132 -3.97 -2.48 -12.20
CA ASN A 132 -4.44 -1.10 -12.14
C ASN A 132 -4.69 -0.57 -13.57
N PRO A 133 -5.94 -0.25 -13.96
CA PRO A 133 -7.16 -0.40 -13.16
C PRO A 133 -7.45 -1.87 -12.81
N SER A 134 -8.29 -2.08 -11.79
CA SER A 134 -8.83 -3.43 -11.52
C SER A 134 -9.55 -3.94 -12.75
N VAL A 135 -9.36 -5.22 -13.07
CA VAL A 135 -10.01 -5.93 -14.19
C VAL A 135 -11.15 -6.84 -13.73
N MET A 136 -11.54 -6.72 -12.46
CA MET A 136 -12.67 -7.45 -11.90
C MET A 136 -13.97 -7.00 -12.57
N GLY A 137 -14.70 -7.96 -13.14
CA GLY A 137 -15.89 -7.81 -13.95
C GLY A 137 -15.64 -7.90 -15.45
N ASP A 138 -14.37 -7.89 -15.89
CA ASP A 138 -14.01 -7.84 -17.31
C ASP A 138 -13.68 -9.23 -17.88
N VAL A 139 -14.42 -9.63 -18.91
CA VAL A 139 -14.16 -10.91 -19.61
C VAL A 139 -12.91 -10.84 -20.48
N GLU A 140 -12.65 -9.68 -21.07
CA GLU A 140 -11.43 -9.36 -21.82
C GLU A 140 -10.85 -8.10 -21.20
N PHE A 141 -9.55 -8.09 -20.92
CA PHE A 141 -8.94 -6.98 -20.19
C PHE A 141 -7.56 -6.60 -20.69
N GLU A 142 -7.19 -5.35 -20.42
CA GLU A 142 -5.83 -4.84 -20.42
C GLU A 142 -5.53 -4.29 -19.03
N ALA A 143 -4.45 -4.78 -18.42
CA ALA A 143 -4.03 -4.44 -17.07
C ALA A 143 -2.61 -3.90 -17.07
N VAL A 144 -2.34 -2.98 -16.15
CA VAL A 144 -1.00 -2.52 -15.81
C VAL A 144 -0.70 -2.87 -14.37
N VAL A 145 0.48 -3.46 -14.12
CA VAL A 145 1.01 -3.70 -12.78
C VAL A 145 2.34 -2.98 -12.68
N THR A 146 2.43 -1.98 -11.80
CA THR A 146 3.66 -1.20 -11.61
C THR A 146 4.39 -1.68 -10.36
N PHE A 147 5.69 -1.89 -10.48
CA PHE A 147 6.61 -2.20 -9.39
C PHE A 147 7.58 -1.02 -9.21
N PRO A 148 7.25 -0.06 -8.33
CA PRO A 148 8.05 1.15 -8.17
C PRO A 148 9.47 0.85 -7.69
N LEU A 149 10.45 1.56 -8.25
CA LEU A 149 11.88 1.47 -7.94
C LEU A 149 12.52 0.09 -8.17
N MET A 150 11.81 -0.85 -8.78
CA MET A 150 12.26 -2.23 -8.92
C MET A 150 13.50 -2.34 -9.82
N ALA A 151 13.50 -1.68 -10.98
CA ALA A 151 14.62 -1.69 -11.91
C ALA A 151 15.89 -1.07 -11.29
N ARG A 152 15.72 -0.01 -10.49
CA ARG A 152 16.83 0.64 -9.78
C ARG A 152 17.42 -0.23 -8.67
N ARG A 153 16.56 -0.88 -7.88
CA ARG A 153 16.99 -1.71 -6.75
C ARG A 153 17.63 -3.02 -7.21
N GLN A 154 17.23 -3.51 -8.38
CA GLN A 154 17.57 -4.85 -8.86
C GLN A 154 17.95 -4.82 -10.34
N ALA A 155 19.09 -4.19 -10.62
CA ALA A 155 19.62 -4.05 -11.98
C ALA A 155 19.92 -5.39 -12.68
N SER A 156 19.91 -6.51 -11.95
CA SER A 156 20.05 -7.86 -12.51
C SER A 156 18.79 -8.39 -13.19
N ILE A 157 17.61 -7.79 -12.97
CA ILE A 157 16.36 -8.22 -13.61
C ILE A 157 16.43 -7.93 -15.11
N VAL A 158 16.26 -8.96 -15.94
CA VAL A 158 16.20 -8.83 -17.40
C VAL A 158 14.94 -9.43 -18.01
N SER A 159 14.18 -10.22 -17.25
CA SER A 159 12.88 -10.74 -17.68
C SER A 159 11.99 -11.08 -16.49
N ALA A 160 10.73 -11.42 -16.74
CA ALA A 160 9.82 -11.95 -15.73
C ALA A 160 8.93 -13.06 -16.30
N GLU A 161 8.60 -14.04 -15.46
CA GLU A 161 7.51 -14.99 -15.66
C GLU A 161 6.26 -14.48 -14.94
N VAL A 162 5.13 -14.46 -15.62
CA VAL A 162 3.87 -13.90 -15.14
C VAL A 162 2.77 -14.95 -15.19
N ARG A 163 1.99 -15.01 -14.12
CA ARG A 163 0.75 -15.78 -14.04
C ARG A 163 -0.34 -14.88 -13.49
N LEU A 164 -1.56 -15.05 -13.98
CA LEU A 164 -2.74 -14.46 -13.38
C LEU A 164 -3.36 -15.46 -12.41
N LEU A 165 -3.90 -14.96 -11.31
CA LEU A 165 -4.76 -15.72 -10.41
C LEU A 165 -6.14 -15.07 -10.37
N ASP A 166 -7.16 -15.91 -10.49
CA ASP A 166 -8.55 -15.51 -10.26
C ASP A 166 -8.89 -15.50 -8.75
N GLU A 167 -10.13 -15.13 -8.44
CA GLU A 167 -10.68 -15.05 -7.09
C GLU A 167 -10.73 -16.43 -6.37
N TYR A 168 -10.69 -17.52 -7.14
CA TYR A 168 -10.71 -18.90 -6.65
C TYR A 168 -9.30 -19.53 -6.58
N GLY A 169 -8.26 -18.78 -6.96
CA GLY A 169 -6.88 -19.22 -6.99
C GLY A 169 -6.51 -20.10 -8.18
N ASN A 170 -7.36 -20.20 -9.21
CA ASN A 170 -6.95 -20.83 -10.45
C ASN A 170 -5.92 -19.95 -11.15
N SER A 171 -4.92 -20.60 -11.75
CA SER A 171 -3.80 -19.91 -12.36
C SER A 171 -3.79 -20.07 -13.86
N SER A 172 -3.52 -18.96 -14.55
CA SER A 172 -3.22 -18.99 -15.97
C SER A 172 -1.97 -19.83 -16.26
N GLY A 173 -1.76 -20.16 -17.53
CA GLY A 173 -0.43 -20.52 -18.01
C GLY A 173 0.58 -19.40 -17.73
N ALA A 174 1.84 -19.77 -17.54
CA ALA A 174 2.93 -18.82 -17.41
C ALA A 174 3.21 -18.13 -18.74
N SER A 175 3.44 -16.81 -18.71
CA SER A 175 3.88 -16.03 -19.86
C SER A 175 5.14 -15.24 -19.50
N SER A 176 6.09 -15.13 -20.42
CA SER A 176 7.37 -14.48 -20.16
C SER A 176 7.53 -13.19 -20.96
N ALA A 177 8.05 -12.13 -20.33
CA ALA A 177 8.48 -10.91 -21.02
C ALA A 177 9.91 -10.55 -20.65
N SER A 178 10.70 -10.11 -21.63
CA SER A 178 11.99 -9.46 -21.37
C SER A 178 11.79 -8.00 -21.02
N VAL A 179 12.64 -7.48 -20.13
CA VAL A 179 12.69 -6.05 -19.81
C VAL A 179 13.06 -5.29 -21.08
N THR A 180 12.17 -4.39 -21.48
CA THR A 180 12.42 -3.44 -22.57
C THR A 180 12.78 -2.11 -21.93
N ALA A 181 13.99 -1.63 -22.22
CA ALA A 181 14.40 -0.29 -21.80
C ALA A 181 13.53 0.75 -22.49
N GLN A 182 13.10 1.74 -21.71
CA GLN A 182 12.41 2.90 -22.23
C GLN A 182 13.35 3.71 -23.14
N PRO A 183 12.93 4.11 -24.35
CA PRO A 183 13.65 5.09 -25.14
C PRO A 183 13.89 6.37 -24.35
N VAL A 184 15.10 6.92 -24.48
CA VAL A 184 15.48 8.22 -23.92
C VAL A 184 15.46 9.24 -25.04
N MET A 185 14.63 10.27 -24.86
CA MET A 185 14.31 11.31 -25.83
C MET A 185 15.13 12.57 -25.52
N GLY A 186 15.73 13.12 -26.57
CA GLY A 186 16.50 14.36 -26.49
C GLY A 186 15.62 15.61 -26.51
N LEU A 187 16.24 16.76 -26.28
CA LEU A 187 15.58 18.07 -26.32
C LEU A 187 14.76 18.26 -27.62
N SER A 188 13.51 18.69 -27.47
CA SER A 188 12.50 18.91 -28.52
C SER A 188 11.97 17.66 -29.24
N GLU A 189 12.39 16.45 -28.84
CA GLU A 189 11.77 15.23 -29.35
C GLU A 189 10.44 14.96 -28.64
N PRO A 190 9.44 14.36 -29.31
CA PRO A 190 8.17 13.97 -28.68
C PRO A 190 8.41 13.09 -27.47
N CYS A 191 7.61 13.29 -26.42
CA CYS A 191 7.67 12.48 -25.21
C CYS A 191 6.27 12.09 -24.70
N ASP A 192 6.23 11.01 -23.95
CA ASP A 192 5.07 10.50 -23.24
C ASP A 192 4.99 11.12 -21.84
N PRO A 193 4.00 11.99 -21.56
CA PRO A 193 3.85 12.61 -20.24
C PRO A 193 3.47 11.61 -19.15
N THR A 194 3.04 10.39 -19.51
CA THR A 194 2.75 9.31 -18.55
C THR A 194 3.99 8.47 -18.22
N LEU A 195 5.15 8.79 -18.82
CA LEU A 195 6.44 8.13 -18.61
C LEU A 195 6.36 6.60 -18.76
N SER A 196 5.47 6.13 -19.63
CA SER A 196 5.20 4.72 -19.82
C SER A 196 5.83 4.16 -21.09
N PHE A 197 5.99 4.98 -22.13
CA PHE A 197 6.55 4.57 -23.41
C PHE A 197 7.97 5.06 -23.64
N ASP A 198 8.25 6.31 -23.32
CA ASP A 198 9.54 6.96 -23.47
C ASP A 198 9.76 7.96 -22.32
N ARG A 199 11.00 8.41 -22.12
CA ARG A 199 11.35 9.42 -21.11
C ARG A 199 12.32 10.42 -21.71
N CYS A 200 12.36 11.63 -21.16
CA CYS A 200 13.39 12.59 -21.55
C CYS A 200 14.73 12.28 -20.89
N ASP A 201 15.82 12.73 -21.51
CA ASP A 201 17.18 12.65 -20.95
C ASP A 201 17.29 13.34 -19.56
N GLU A 202 18.38 13.08 -18.84
CA GLU A 202 18.61 13.66 -17.51
C GLU A 202 18.62 15.20 -17.56
N GLY A 203 17.92 15.86 -16.63
CA GLY A 203 17.66 17.31 -16.65
C GLY A 203 16.67 17.77 -17.74
N LEU A 204 16.09 16.80 -18.47
CA LEU A 204 14.91 16.87 -19.35
C LEU A 204 13.63 17.09 -18.55
N GLY A 205 12.57 17.72 -19.04
CA GLY A 205 11.19 17.61 -18.54
C GLY A 205 10.27 17.23 -19.71
N CYS A 206 9.24 16.40 -19.50
CA CYS A 206 8.28 16.15 -20.59
C CYS A 206 7.15 17.18 -20.52
N GLY A 207 7.14 18.13 -21.45
CA GLY A 207 6.24 19.28 -21.37
C GLY A 207 6.01 19.99 -22.71
N GLY A 208 5.44 21.19 -22.64
CA GLY A 208 5.10 22.00 -23.82
C GLY A 208 3.60 22.14 -24.06
N GLU A 209 3.21 23.26 -24.68
CA GLU A 209 1.81 23.54 -25.03
C GLU A 209 1.45 22.83 -26.35
N GLY A 210 0.47 21.93 -26.33
CA GLY A 210 -0.08 21.29 -27.53
C GLY A 210 -0.46 19.82 -27.35
N ASP A 211 -0.86 19.17 -28.44
CA ASP A 211 -1.29 17.76 -28.46
C ASP A 211 -0.12 16.76 -28.44
N THR A 212 1.13 17.24 -28.51
CA THR A 212 2.32 16.40 -28.54
C THR A 212 3.37 17.01 -27.60
N PRO A 213 3.41 16.57 -26.33
CA PRO A 213 4.47 16.95 -25.41
C PRO A 213 5.84 16.62 -26.01
N VAL A 214 6.82 17.46 -25.71
CA VAL A 214 8.21 17.28 -26.14
C VAL A 214 9.13 17.42 -24.94
N CYS A 215 10.33 16.89 -25.05
CA CYS A 215 11.33 17.13 -24.02
C CYS A 215 11.76 18.59 -24.05
N VAL A 216 11.52 19.29 -22.95
CA VAL A 216 11.93 20.68 -22.71
C VAL A 216 12.98 20.69 -21.61
N PRO A 217 13.83 21.72 -21.46
CA PRO A 217 14.74 21.80 -20.32
C PRO A 217 13.93 21.70 -19.01
N GLY A 218 14.46 20.93 -18.06
CA GLY A 218 13.92 20.83 -16.72
C GLY A 218 13.77 22.18 -16.05
N THR A 219 12.84 22.28 -15.11
CA THR A 219 12.50 23.52 -14.41
C THR A 219 12.71 23.33 -12.93
N ASN A 220 13.26 24.33 -12.23
CA ASN A 220 13.39 24.26 -10.79
C ASN A 220 12.06 23.84 -10.15
N PRO A 221 12.08 22.99 -9.10
CA PRO A 221 10.86 22.54 -8.46
C PRO A 221 10.11 23.73 -7.87
N GLU A 222 8.80 23.77 -8.06
CA GLU A 222 7.94 24.81 -7.53
C GLU A 222 7.18 24.31 -6.30
N MET A 223 7.36 25.00 -5.18
CA MET A 223 6.53 24.78 -3.99
C MET A 223 5.15 25.42 -4.22
N GLU A 224 4.10 24.61 -4.29
CA GLU A 224 2.73 25.12 -4.44
C GLU A 224 2.12 25.49 -3.08
N SER A 225 2.34 24.65 -2.07
CA SER A 225 1.76 24.87 -0.75
C SER A 225 2.57 24.25 0.39
N LEU A 226 2.46 24.90 1.54
CA LEU A 226 2.96 24.44 2.83
C LEU A 226 1.81 24.62 3.84
N SER A 227 1.25 23.51 4.31
CA SER A 227 0.25 23.51 5.38
C SER A 227 0.89 23.07 6.67
N PHE A 228 0.89 23.96 7.67
CA PHE A 228 1.32 23.63 9.03
C PHE A 228 0.09 23.58 9.93
N LEU A 229 -0.31 22.38 10.31
CA LEU A 229 -1.63 22.09 10.86
C LEU A 229 -1.53 21.51 12.27
N THR A 230 -2.42 21.93 13.17
CA THR A 230 -2.63 21.25 14.45
C THR A 230 -3.66 20.14 14.28
N THR A 231 -3.31 18.94 14.74
CA THR A 231 -4.15 17.73 14.76
C THR A 231 -4.30 17.22 16.20
N GLU A 232 -5.17 16.22 16.40
CA GLU A 232 -5.30 15.54 17.71
C GLU A 232 -4.01 14.84 18.14
N ARG A 233 -3.11 14.51 17.21
CA ARG A 233 -1.83 13.82 17.46
C ARG A 233 -0.62 14.76 17.55
N GLY A 234 -0.84 16.07 17.48
CA GLY A 234 0.23 17.06 17.39
C GLY A 234 0.22 17.80 16.06
N ALA A 235 1.35 18.40 15.69
CA ALA A 235 1.43 19.13 14.44
C ALA A 235 1.62 18.21 13.23
N LEU A 236 1.15 18.64 12.08
CA LEU A 236 1.34 18.00 10.79
C LEU A 236 1.84 19.05 9.80
N ILE A 237 2.91 18.73 9.09
CA ILE A 237 3.46 19.54 8.02
C ILE A 237 3.14 18.81 6.71
N LEU A 238 2.36 19.45 5.83
CA LEU A 238 2.10 18.97 4.49
C LEU A 238 2.76 19.89 3.47
N LEU A 239 3.60 19.31 2.64
CA LEU A 239 4.32 19.96 1.56
C LEU A 239 3.74 19.44 0.25
N LYS A 240 3.37 20.35 -0.65
CA LYS A 240 2.99 20.00 -2.02
C LYS A 240 3.70 20.91 -2.98
N GLY A 241 4.22 20.33 -4.06
CA GLY A 241 4.81 21.10 -5.14
C GLY A 241 4.80 20.34 -6.45
N ARG A 242 5.47 20.93 -7.42
CA ARG A 242 5.60 20.44 -8.79
C ARG A 242 7.04 20.45 -9.22
N ASP A 243 7.39 19.49 -10.06
CA ASP A 243 8.73 19.39 -10.61
C ASP A 243 8.66 18.60 -11.91
N LEU A 244 8.62 19.28 -13.05
CA LEU A 244 8.29 18.67 -14.34
C LEU A 244 9.29 17.60 -14.80
N ASP A 245 10.49 17.65 -14.25
CA ASP A 245 11.57 16.71 -14.46
C ASP A 245 11.69 15.62 -13.39
N ASP A 246 10.79 15.61 -12.38
CA ASP A 246 10.72 14.63 -11.27
C ASP A 246 12.07 14.36 -10.60
N ASP A 247 12.94 15.38 -10.50
CA ASP A 247 14.28 15.31 -9.93
C ASP A 247 14.43 16.08 -8.60
N VAL A 248 13.31 16.35 -7.91
CA VAL A 248 13.30 16.87 -6.53
C VAL A 248 14.22 16.03 -5.66
N TRP A 249 15.27 16.65 -5.16
CA TRP A 249 16.29 15.99 -4.37
C TRP A 249 16.13 16.26 -2.89
N ARG A 250 15.88 17.53 -2.53
CA ARG A 250 15.75 17.95 -1.13
C ARG A 250 14.65 18.98 -0.94
N ILE A 251 14.07 18.97 0.25
CA ILE A 251 13.25 20.09 0.74
C ILE A 251 13.88 20.64 2.00
N ARG A 252 14.20 21.93 1.99
CA ARG A 252 14.66 22.67 3.15
C ARG A 252 13.48 23.28 3.88
N LEU A 253 13.36 22.98 5.17
CA LEU A 253 12.44 23.62 6.09
C LEU A 253 13.18 24.62 6.97
N GLU A 254 12.72 25.86 7.02
CA GLU A 254 13.21 26.88 7.95
C GLU A 254 12.21 27.04 9.10
N PHE A 255 12.72 27.16 10.32
CA PHE A 255 11.92 27.30 11.53
C PHE A 255 11.72 28.78 11.88
N LEU A 256 10.46 29.20 11.99
CA LEU A 256 10.12 30.60 12.20
C LEU A 256 9.16 30.80 13.39
N ASP A 257 9.31 31.94 14.06
CA ASP A 257 8.40 32.39 15.11
C ASP A 257 7.11 33.01 14.51
N SER A 258 6.21 33.51 15.38
CA SER A 258 4.96 34.12 14.92
C SER A 258 5.16 35.45 14.16
N GLY A 259 6.32 36.09 14.28
CA GLY A 259 6.71 37.30 13.56
C GLY A 259 7.53 37.03 12.29
N GLY A 260 7.85 35.77 11.98
CA GLY A 260 8.70 35.38 10.86
C GLY A 260 10.20 35.47 11.14
N GLY A 261 10.61 35.67 12.40
CA GLY A 261 12.00 35.57 12.81
C GLY A 261 12.45 34.11 12.91
N THR A 262 13.74 33.83 12.71
CA THR A 262 14.30 32.47 12.80
C THR A 262 14.26 31.95 14.22
N VAL A 263 13.91 30.68 14.38
CA VAL A 263 13.95 29.94 15.65
C VAL A 263 15.04 28.88 15.56
N GLU A 264 15.94 28.83 16.54
CA GLU A 264 16.90 27.74 16.68
C GLU A 264 16.24 26.60 17.45
N LEU A 265 16.38 25.38 16.94
CA LEU A 265 15.98 24.15 17.60
C LEU A 265 17.22 23.30 17.89
N ASP A 266 17.15 22.56 18.99
CA ASP A 266 18.10 21.51 19.34
C ASP A 266 17.61 20.21 18.68
N LEU A 267 18.21 19.84 17.54
CA LEU A 267 17.79 18.67 16.75
C LEU A 267 18.54 17.39 17.15
N ASP A 268 19.70 17.50 17.81
CA ASP A 268 20.52 16.37 18.25
C ASP A 268 20.37 16.04 19.75
N ALA A 269 19.58 16.84 20.46
CA ALA A 269 19.23 16.72 21.87
C ALA A 269 20.42 16.87 22.82
N ASP A 270 21.41 17.69 22.46
CA ASP A 270 22.57 17.99 23.31
C ASP A 270 22.29 19.08 24.37
N GLY A 271 21.13 19.75 24.27
CA GLY A 271 20.66 20.79 25.18
C GLY A 271 20.91 22.22 24.69
N GLU A 272 21.61 22.41 23.57
CA GLU A 272 21.89 23.72 22.98
C GLU A 272 21.21 23.84 21.60
N PRO A 273 20.31 24.81 21.40
CA PRO A 273 19.72 25.05 20.08
C PRO A 273 20.79 25.41 19.05
N ASP A 274 20.86 24.66 17.94
CA ASP A 274 21.96 24.78 16.97
C ASP A 274 21.49 24.84 15.51
N SER A 275 20.19 24.62 15.26
CA SER A 275 19.65 24.46 13.92
C SER A 275 18.45 25.38 13.66
N THR A 276 18.57 26.28 12.67
CA THR A 276 17.44 27.11 12.19
C THR A 276 16.68 26.49 11.03
N GLU A 277 17.21 25.40 10.48
CA GLU A 277 16.65 24.72 9.31
C GLU A 277 16.84 23.21 9.42
N PHE A 278 16.11 22.48 8.60
CA PHE A 278 16.19 21.03 8.46
C PHE A 278 16.01 20.64 7.00
N GLU A 279 16.86 19.76 6.49
CA GLU A 279 16.77 19.26 5.11
C GLU A 279 16.18 17.84 5.08
N ILE A 280 15.17 17.66 4.24
CA ILE A 280 14.50 16.40 4.00
C ILE A 280 15.01 15.84 2.67
N ASP A 281 15.37 14.56 2.64
CA ASP A 281 15.59 13.84 1.38
C ASP A 281 14.25 13.60 0.67
N ALA A 282 14.14 14.17 -0.53
CA ALA A 282 12.92 14.18 -1.33
C ALA A 282 13.09 13.43 -2.67
N THR A 283 14.21 12.73 -2.88
CA THR A 283 14.63 12.04 -4.12
C THR A 283 13.59 11.08 -4.71
N TYR A 284 12.56 10.70 -3.95
CA TYR A 284 11.51 9.76 -4.37
C TYR A 284 10.09 10.23 -4.04
N SER A 285 9.96 11.52 -3.73
CA SER A 285 8.66 12.12 -3.40
C SER A 285 7.90 12.61 -4.62
N SER A 286 8.60 12.83 -5.74
CA SER A 286 8.00 13.25 -7.01
C SER A 286 7.55 12.06 -7.83
N SER A 287 6.37 12.18 -8.43
CA SER A 287 5.82 11.21 -9.36
C SER A 287 4.88 11.91 -10.32
N GLY A 288 5.21 11.91 -11.61
CA GLY A 288 4.34 12.48 -12.64
C GLY A 288 4.29 14.00 -12.60
N GLY A 289 5.40 14.62 -12.21
CA GLY A 289 5.54 16.07 -12.13
C GLY A 289 5.05 16.71 -10.83
N GLU A 290 4.55 15.91 -9.88
CA GLU A 290 4.03 16.39 -8.60
C GLU A 290 4.69 15.66 -7.44
N PHE A 291 4.97 16.38 -6.35
CA PHE A 291 5.47 15.80 -5.12
C PHE A 291 4.63 16.20 -3.92
N VAL A 292 4.44 15.25 -3.00
CA VAL A 292 3.75 15.45 -1.73
C VAL A 292 4.55 14.80 -0.60
N LEU A 293 4.81 15.56 0.46
CA LEU A 293 5.40 15.03 1.69
C LEU A 293 4.56 15.41 2.90
N ALA A 294 4.42 14.44 3.81
CA ALA A 294 3.77 14.62 5.09
C ALA A 294 4.76 14.31 6.21
N LEU A 295 4.89 15.23 7.17
CA LEU A 295 5.77 15.08 8.33
C LEU A 295 4.99 15.31 9.61
N GLU A 296 5.17 14.40 10.57
CA GLU A 296 4.62 14.50 11.91
C GLU A 296 5.79 14.85 12.86
N PRO A 297 6.09 16.14 13.09
CA PRO A 297 7.12 16.52 14.05
C PRO A 297 6.72 16.09 15.47
N ALA A 298 7.68 16.10 16.39
CA ALA A 298 7.41 15.70 17.77
C ALA A 298 6.42 16.61 18.49
N GLU A 299 5.94 16.08 19.62
CA GLU A 299 5.14 16.82 20.58
C GLU A 299 5.83 18.14 20.94
N ASN A 300 5.02 19.19 21.10
CA ASN A 300 5.46 20.56 21.41
C ASN A 300 6.28 21.28 20.33
N PHE A 301 6.59 20.67 19.17
CA PHE A 301 7.23 21.38 18.05
C PHE A 301 6.49 22.67 17.69
N SER A 302 5.17 22.58 17.60
CA SER A 302 4.25 23.70 17.35
C SER A 302 4.20 24.77 18.45
N SER A 303 4.79 24.54 19.62
CA SER A 303 4.91 25.56 20.66
C SER A 303 6.15 26.44 20.44
N LEU A 304 7.20 25.87 19.83
CA LEU A 304 8.46 26.56 19.53
C LEU A 304 8.42 27.21 18.15
N VAL A 305 7.89 26.50 17.16
CA VAL A 305 7.79 26.92 15.76
C VAL A 305 6.34 27.28 15.46
N GLN A 306 6.09 28.54 15.14
CA GLN A 306 4.74 29.06 14.84
C GLN A 306 4.53 29.27 13.34
N GLN A 307 5.63 29.33 12.58
CA GLN A 307 5.64 29.42 11.14
C GLN A 307 6.76 28.54 10.58
N LEU A 308 6.58 28.06 9.36
CA LEU A 308 7.58 27.34 8.60
C LEU A 308 7.79 28.05 7.27
N ALA A 309 8.99 27.93 6.71
CA ALA A 309 9.20 28.13 5.29
C ALA A 309 9.74 26.86 4.65
N ALA A 310 9.37 26.61 3.41
CA ALA A 310 9.83 25.48 2.62
C ALA A 310 10.37 25.93 1.28
N THR A 311 11.49 25.34 0.86
CA THR A 311 12.06 25.49 -0.48
C THR A 311 12.47 24.11 -0.98
N ALA A 312 11.98 23.71 -2.15
CA ALA A 312 12.41 22.49 -2.83
C ALA A 312 13.66 22.76 -3.68
N TYR A 313 14.51 21.76 -3.82
CA TYR A 313 15.74 21.79 -4.63
C TYR A 313 15.78 20.55 -5.52
N ASP A 314 16.17 20.75 -6.77
CA ASP A 314 16.41 19.67 -7.73
C ASP A 314 17.76 18.96 -7.49
N ALA A 315 18.05 17.93 -8.28
CA ALA A 315 19.31 17.20 -8.23
C ALA A 315 20.54 18.07 -8.60
N ARG A 316 20.33 19.18 -9.32
CA ARG A 316 21.36 20.19 -9.65
C ARG A 316 21.55 21.23 -8.55
N HIS A 317 20.83 21.09 -7.43
CA HIS A 317 20.85 22.00 -6.28
C HIS A 317 20.26 23.38 -6.61
N GLU A 318 19.44 23.48 -7.66
CA GLU A 318 18.71 24.69 -8.02
C GLU A 318 17.41 24.74 -7.22
N GLY A 319 17.26 25.83 -6.44
CA GLY A 319 16.12 26.02 -5.56
C GLY A 319 14.91 26.63 -6.27
N GLY A 320 13.72 26.20 -5.83
CA GLY A 320 12.43 26.74 -6.21
C GLY A 320 12.06 28.07 -5.56
N ASN A 321 10.77 28.39 -5.62
CA ASN A 321 10.17 29.44 -4.81
C ASN A 321 10.09 29.03 -3.32
N ARG A 322 10.32 29.99 -2.42
CA ARG A 322 10.14 29.83 -0.98
C ARG A 322 8.66 30.06 -0.62
N VAL A 323 8.04 29.10 0.05
CA VAL A 323 6.66 29.20 0.55
C VAL A 323 6.64 29.18 2.07
N THR A 324 5.88 30.09 2.68
CA THR A 324 5.69 30.16 4.14
C THR A 324 4.30 29.70 4.54
N GLY A 325 4.18 29.01 5.67
CA GLY A 325 2.91 28.61 6.28
C GLY A 325 2.94 28.83 7.79
N SER A 326 1.91 29.49 8.33
CA SER A 326 1.70 29.60 9.78
C SER A 326 0.94 28.39 10.31
N ILE A 327 1.18 28.05 11.57
CA ILE A 327 0.39 27.03 12.23
C ILE A 327 -1.09 27.42 12.27
N SER A 328 -1.97 26.49 11.92
CA SER A 328 -3.40 26.70 11.92
C SER A 328 -4.15 25.43 12.30
N GLY A 329 -5.41 25.55 12.71
CA GLY A 329 -6.27 24.38 12.88
C GLY A 329 -6.63 23.78 11.52
N ARG A 330 -6.72 22.44 11.44
CA ARG A 330 -7.16 21.76 10.23
C ARG A 330 -8.60 22.19 9.85
N PRO A 331 -8.83 22.78 8.66
CA PRO A 331 -10.16 23.18 8.22
C PRO A 331 -11.14 21.99 8.25
N THR A 332 -12.35 22.20 8.77
CA THR A 332 -13.40 21.17 8.77
C THR A 332 -14.37 21.39 7.61
N ARG A 333 -14.61 20.35 6.81
CA ARG A 333 -15.43 20.35 5.60
C ARG A 333 -16.79 19.69 5.86
N ALA A 334 -17.84 20.30 5.32
CA ALA A 334 -19.19 19.76 5.39
C ALA A 334 -19.35 18.51 4.49
N ASN A 335 -20.40 17.72 4.73
CA ASN A 335 -20.72 16.55 3.91
C ASN A 335 -21.01 17.00 2.45
N GLY A 336 -20.44 16.30 1.48
CA GLY A 336 -20.49 16.61 0.05
C GLY A 336 -19.44 17.64 -0.43
N ALA A 337 -18.73 18.33 0.47
CA ALA A 337 -17.65 19.23 0.06
C ALA A 337 -16.42 18.44 -0.41
N ALA A 338 -15.68 19.00 -1.37
CA ALA A 338 -14.36 18.47 -1.74
C ALA A 338 -13.44 18.47 -0.51
N CYS A 339 -12.60 17.44 -0.43
CA CYS A 339 -11.63 17.25 0.64
C CYS A 339 -10.30 16.78 0.06
N ASP A 340 -9.24 17.00 0.81
CA ASP A 340 -7.89 16.59 0.40
C ASP A 340 -7.55 15.21 0.98
N PRO A 341 -7.28 14.19 0.14
CA PRO A 341 -6.89 12.85 0.61
C PRO A 341 -5.57 12.85 1.41
N TRP A 342 -4.73 13.87 1.29
CA TRP A 342 -3.49 14.01 2.06
C TRP A 342 -3.70 14.61 3.45
N GLY A 343 -4.93 15.04 3.76
CA GLY A 343 -5.30 15.57 5.06
C GLY A 343 -4.92 17.04 5.27
N SER A 344 -4.91 17.88 4.24
CA SER A 344 -4.85 19.34 4.50
C SER A 344 -6.14 19.86 5.15
N ASP A 345 -7.24 19.14 5.01
CA ASP A 345 -8.50 19.36 5.71
C ASP A 345 -9.04 18.08 6.36
N THR A 346 -10.08 18.21 7.18
CA THR A 346 -10.83 17.11 7.77
C THR A 346 -12.30 17.23 7.40
N CYS A 347 -13.00 16.11 7.33
CA CYS A 347 -14.45 16.13 7.28
C CYS A 347 -15.03 16.34 8.69
N MET A 348 -16.31 16.75 8.77
CA MET A 348 -17.06 16.71 10.03
C MET A 348 -16.99 15.31 10.67
N SER A 349 -17.17 15.21 11.98
CA SER A 349 -16.95 13.97 12.76
C SER A 349 -17.72 12.74 12.29
N SER A 350 -18.87 12.90 11.63
CA SER A 350 -19.65 11.80 11.06
C SER A 350 -19.29 11.48 9.60
N ALA A 351 -18.32 12.18 9.02
CA ALA A 351 -17.95 12.09 7.62
C ALA A 351 -16.45 11.78 7.45
N VAL A 352 -16.12 11.28 6.27
CA VAL A 352 -14.77 10.84 5.90
C VAL A 352 -14.46 11.27 4.47
N CYS A 353 -13.20 11.55 4.17
CA CYS A 353 -12.78 11.97 2.84
C CYS A 353 -12.68 10.76 1.91
N TYR A 354 -13.70 10.53 1.09
CA TYR A 354 -13.84 9.30 0.30
C TYR A 354 -13.69 9.59 -1.22
N PRO A 355 -13.01 8.73 -1.99
CA PRO A 355 -12.39 7.45 -1.58
C PRO A 355 -11.10 7.60 -0.76
N GLY A 356 -10.56 8.81 -0.63
CA GLY A 356 -9.28 9.07 0.04
C GLY A 356 -8.09 8.74 -0.84
N ILE A 357 -8.26 8.75 -2.17
CA ILE A 357 -7.23 8.33 -3.13
C ILE A 357 -6.67 9.57 -3.84
N PRO A 358 -5.36 9.82 -3.78
CA PRO A 358 -4.72 10.90 -4.53
C PRO A 358 -5.01 10.84 -6.04
N GLY A 359 -5.20 12.01 -6.67
CA GLY A 359 -5.52 12.11 -8.10
C GLY A 359 -6.98 11.80 -8.47
N VAL A 360 -7.79 11.27 -7.55
CA VAL A 360 -9.22 11.01 -7.76
C VAL A 360 -10.06 12.15 -7.14
N PRO A 361 -11.23 12.51 -7.68
CA PRO A 361 -12.16 13.41 -7.00
C PRO A 361 -12.56 12.86 -5.62
N ASN A 362 -12.15 13.56 -4.56
CA ASN A 362 -12.46 13.21 -3.18
C ASN A 362 -13.50 14.17 -2.61
N ALA A 363 -14.44 13.63 -1.84
CA ALA A 363 -15.44 14.42 -1.14
C ALA A 363 -15.75 13.84 0.23
N CYS A 364 -16.08 14.72 1.17
CA CYS A 364 -16.59 14.30 2.46
C CYS A 364 -17.90 13.55 2.29
N GLY A 365 -17.97 12.33 2.80
CA GLY A 365 -19.16 11.48 2.77
C GLY A 365 -19.48 10.93 4.16
N ASP A 366 -20.77 10.67 4.44
CA ASP A 366 -21.21 10.03 5.69
C ASP A 366 -20.51 8.67 5.92
N LYS A 367 -19.79 8.55 7.05
CA LYS A 367 -18.93 7.40 7.36
C LYS A 367 -19.75 6.11 7.45
N ILE A 368 -20.96 6.15 8.02
CA ILE A 368 -21.85 4.97 8.15
C ILE A 368 -22.32 4.49 6.78
N SER A 369 -22.74 5.41 5.91
CA SER A 369 -23.19 5.10 4.55
C SER A 369 -22.07 4.48 3.72
N ARG A 370 -20.83 4.98 3.87
CA ARG A 370 -19.64 4.40 3.22
C ARG A 370 -19.32 3.01 3.75
N ARG A 371 -19.28 2.82 5.07
CA ARG A 371 -19.12 1.50 5.70
C ARG A 371 -20.14 0.50 5.12
N ASN A 372 -21.42 0.83 5.16
CA ASN A 372 -22.48 -0.05 4.63
C ASN A 372 -22.31 -0.37 3.14
N ALA A 373 -21.79 0.56 2.33
CA ALA A 373 -21.51 0.32 0.92
C ALA A 373 -20.34 -0.63 0.74
N THR A 374 -19.21 -0.39 1.40
CA THR A 374 -18.03 -1.26 1.38
C THR A 374 -18.36 -2.67 1.88
N CYS A 375 -19.15 -2.79 2.95
CA CYS A 375 -19.61 -4.07 3.50
C CYS A 375 -20.41 -4.92 2.50
N ARG A 376 -21.19 -4.30 1.60
CA ARG A 376 -22.01 -5.03 0.62
C ARG A 376 -21.19 -5.65 -0.50
N THR A 377 -20.03 -5.08 -0.79
CA THR A 377 -19.15 -5.50 -1.89
C THR A 377 -17.88 -6.18 -1.36
N ALA A 378 -17.74 -6.34 -0.05
CA ALA A 378 -16.59 -6.96 0.55
C ALA A 378 -16.52 -8.46 0.18
N PRO A 379 -15.33 -8.99 -0.15
CA PRO A 379 -15.14 -10.40 -0.43
C PRO A 379 -15.45 -11.25 0.81
N VAL A 380 -15.93 -12.47 0.60
CA VAL A 380 -16.34 -13.38 1.68
C VAL A 380 -15.26 -14.44 1.91
N LEU A 381 -14.80 -14.54 3.16
CA LEU A 381 -13.99 -15.65 3.68
C LEU A 381 -14.90 -16.72 4.30
N SER A 382 -14.67 -17.98 3.95
CA SER A 382 -15.42 -19.12 4.49
C SER A 382 -14.58 -20.40 4.39
N THR A 383 -15.11 -21.53 4.87
CA THR A 383 -14.47 -22.85 4.70
C THR A 383 -14.30 -23.24 3.23
N SER A 384 -15.25 -22.87 2.38
CA SER A 384 -15.17 -23.08 0.93
C SER A 384 -14.29 -22.06 0.20
N ARG A 385 -13.97 -20.94 0.86
CA ARG A 385 -13.17 -19.86 0.31
C ARG A 385 -12.23 -19.30 1.39
N PRO A 386 -11.15 -20.04 1.71
CA PRO A 386 -10.26 -19.72 2.82
C PRO A 386 -9.28 -18.60 2.49
N LYS A 387 -9.38 -17.96 1.32
CA LYS A 387 -8.42 -16.97 0.86
C LYS A 387 -9.13 -15.84 0.11
N VAL A 388 -8.68 -14.62 0.34
CA VAL A 388 -9.05 -13.42 -0.43
C VAL A 388 -7.81 -12.57 -0.66
N THR A 389 -7.82 -11.78 -1.73
CA THR A 389 -6.79 -10.82 -2.06
C THR A 389 -7.42 -9.46 -2.27
N GLY A 390 -6.66 -8.38 -2.05
CA GLY A 390 -7.17 -7.03 -2.26
C GLY A 390 -6.08 -5.98 -2.23
N ILE A 391 -6.50 -4.72 -2.25
CA ILE A 391 -5.62 -3.56 -2.06
C ILE A 391 -6.15 -2.78 -0.86
N ALA A 392 -5.27 -2.51 0.11
CA ALA A 392 -5.50 -1.51 1.14
C ALA A 392 -5.09 -0.15 0.57
N ASN A 393 -6.08 0.67 0.22
CA ASN A 393 -5.90 2.01 -0.31
C ASN A 393 -6.98 2.96 0.25
N GLY A 394 -6.83 4.25 -0.01
CA GLY A 394 -7.85 5.23 0.36
C GLY A 394 -7.89 5.54 1.86
N VAL A 395 -9.07 5.92 2.33
CA VAL A 395 -9.30 6.36 3.71
C VAL A 395 -9.74 5.23 4.63
N SER A 396 -9.30 5.27 5.89
CA SER A 396 -9.85 4.40 6.93
C SER A 396 -11.32 4.72 7.24
N LEU A 397 -12.19 3.76 7.02
CA LEU A 397 -13.54 3.71 7.53
C LEU A 397 -13.57 3.03 8.90
N TRP A 398 -12.62 2.17 9.25
CA TRP A 398 -12.49 1.56 10.56
C TRP A 398 -11.08 1.79 11.10
N ASP A 399 -10.96 2.66 12.10
CA ASP A 399 -9.66 2.85 12.73
C ASP A 399 -9.31 1.60 13.56
N ALA A 400 -8.05 1.15 13.46
CA ALA A 400 -7.55 0.06 14.28
C ALA A 400 -7.85 0.28 15.78
N PRO A 401 -8.13 -0.78 16.57
CA PRO A 401 -8.39 -0.64 18.00
C PRO A 401 -7.18 -0.06 18.74
N SER A 402 -7.40 0.76 19.77
CA SER A 402 -6.27 1.29 20.54
C SER A 402 -5.47 0.18 21.21
N GLY A 403 -4.14 0.26 21.08
CA GLY A 403 -3.20 -0.77 21.56
C GLY A 403 -3.06 -1.96 20.61
N CYS A 404 -3.72 -1.94 19.44
CA CYS A 404 -3.57 -3.01 18.46
C CYS A 404 -2.24 -3.00 17.74
N ALA A 405 -1.72 -1.80 17.50
CA ALA A 405 -0.45 -1.59 16.86
C ALA A 405 0.38 -0.56 17.63
N ALA A 406 1.70 -0.68 17.57
CA ALA A 406 2.60 0.31 18.15
C ALA A 406 2.31 1.72 17.59
N LEU A 407 2.33 2.73 18.46
CA LEU A 407 1.99 4.13 18.15
C LEU A 407 0.54 4.37 17.71
N ASP A 408 -0.33 3.35 17.73
CA ASP A 408 -1.76 3.42 17.41
C ASP A 408 -2.06 4.24 16.13
N PRO A 409 -1.54 3.83 14.95
CA PRO A 409 -1.80 4.54 13.70
C PRO A 409 -3.30 4.60 13.40
N LYS A 410 -3.76 5.76 12.94
CA LYS A 410 -5.16 6.06 12.60
C LYS A 410 -5.26 6.60 11.18
N GLY A 411 -6.43 6.48 10.56
CA GLY A 411 -6.68 7.05 9.24
C GLY A 411 -5.81 6.44 8.14
N ARG A 412 -5.35 5.19 8.29
CA ARG A 412 -4.47 4.54 7.33
C ARG A 412 -5.28 3.86 6.21
N PRO A 413 -4.65 3.56 5.07
CA PRO A 413 -5.31 2.80 4.03
C PRO A 413 -5.72 1.41 4.52
N GLU A 414 -6.96 1.00 4.24
CA GLU A 414 -7.49 -0.27 4.71
C GLU A 414 -8.23 -1.01 3.60
N SER A 415 -8.47 -2.29 3.84
CA SER A 415 -9.38 -3.13 3.08
C SER A 415 -10.14 -4.05 4.03
N ILE A 416 -11.23 -4.66 3.53
CA ILE A 416 -12.07 -5.51 4.37
C ILE A 416 -12.47 -6.82 3.68
N ALA A 417 -12.79 -7.82 4.51
CA ALA A 417 -13.45 -9.05 4.11
C ALA A 417 -14.55 -9.43 5.12
N ILE A 418 -15.53 -10.21 4.68
CA ILE A 418 -16.58 -10.78 5.54
C ILE A 418 -16.24 -12.23 5.85
N LEU A 419 -15.93 -12.55 7.10
CA LEU A 419 -15.79 -13.93 7.56
C LEU A 419 -17.19 -14.52 7.86
N SER A 420 -17.61 -15.50 7.06
CA SER A 420 -18.93 -16.15 7.17
C SER A 420 -18.80 -17.54 7.81
N LEU A 421 -19.37 -17.69 9.00
CA LEU A 421 -19.35 -18.92 9.80
C LEU A 421 -20.80 -19.43 9.99
N PRO A 422 -21.37 -20.21 9.06
CA PRO A 422 -22.76 -20.66 9.16
C PRO A 422 -23.01 -21.59 10.37
N ASN A 423 -22.00 -22.36 10.78
CA ASN A 423 -22.08 -23.29 11.91
C ASN A 423 -21.33 -22.82 13.16
N GLY A 424 -20.74 -21.62 13.11
CA GLY A 424 -19.72 -21.21 14.07
C GLY A 424 -18.38 -21.89 13.78
N ALA A 425 -17.40 -21.67 14.67
CA ALA A 425 -16.10 -22.32 14.60
C ALA A 425 -15.49 -22.46 15.99
N ARG A 426 -14.96 -23.65 16.29
CA ARG A 426 -14.12 -23.87 17.48
C ARG A 426 -12.85 -23.03 17.42
N ARG A 427 -12.25 -22.87 16.24
CA ARG A 427 -11.04 -22.08 16.04
C ARG A 427 -11.01 -21.46 14.65
N VAL A 428 -10.63 -20.18 14.57
CA VAL A 428 -10.32 -19.50 13.32
C VAL A 428 -8.93 -18.88 13.42
N SER A 429 -8.06 -19.18 12.46
CA SER A 429 -6.77 -18.53 12.27
C SER A 429 -6.84 -17.67 11.02
N LEU A 430 -6.55 -16.37 11.14
CA LEU A 430 -6.45 -15.43 10.03
C LEU A 430 -5.00 -14.99 9.88
N SER A 431 -4.52 -14.84 8.65
CA SER A 431 -3.15 -14.37 8.38
C SER A 431 -3.07 -13.48 7.15
N THR A 432 -2.33 -12.38 7.27
CA THR A 432 -1.79 -11.61 6.13
C THR A 432 -0.29 -11.85 5.93
N ASP A 433 0.33 -12.72 6.73
CA ASP A 433 1.72 -13.17 6.59
C ASP A 433 1.84 -14.16 5.43
N GLU A 434 1.56 -13.65 4.24
CA GLU A 434 1.47 -14.38 2.99
C GLU A 434 2.31 -13.64 1.94
N ALA A 435 2.89 -14.37 0.99
CA ALA A 435 3.76 -13.79 -0.03
C ALA A 435 3.06 -12.73 -0.94
N GLY A 436 1.73 -12.66 -0.89
CA GLY A 436 0.94 -11.63 -1.57
C GLY A 436 0.84 -10.29 -0.83
N THR A 437 1.34 -10.20 0.40
CA THR A 437 1.28 -8.99 1.23
C THR A 437 2.59 -8.21 1.16
N GLY A 438 2.50 -7.00 0.58
CA GLY A 438 3.66 -6.15 0.31
C GLY A 438 3.91 -5.02 1.31
N PHE A 439 3.15 -4.96 2.40
CA PHE A 439 3.20 -3.87 3.38
C PHE A 439 2.97 -4.37 4.80
N ASP A 440 3.32 -3.52 5.77
CA ASP A 440 3.11 -3.73 7.20
C ASP A 440 1.61 -3.61 7.54
N THR A 441 0.98 -4.72 7.90
CA THR A 441 -0.47 -4.80 8.13
C THR A 441 -0.84 -4.66 9.60
N VAL A 442 -2.07 -4.24 9.86
CA VAL A 442 -2.74 -4.40 11.16
C VAL A 442 -4.03 -5.17 10.89
N LEU A 443 -4.14 -6.38 11.45
CA LEU A 443 -5.27 -7.28 11.23
C LEU A 443 -6.16 -7.31 12.45
N TYR A 444 -7.46 -7.07 12.27
CA TYR A 444 -8.41 -7.16 13.37
C TYR A 444 -9.80 -7.59 12.92
N VAL A 445 -10.55 -8.15 13.87
CA VAL A 445 -11.88 -8.73 13.62
C VAL A 445 -12.92 -8.06 14.50
N MET A 446 -14.05 -7.75 13.88
CA MET A 446 -15.18 -7.06 14.50
C MET A 446 -16.46 -7.89 14.38
N SER A 447 -17.34 -7.75 15.37
CA SER A 447 -18.58 -8.52 15.49
C SER A 447 -19.59 -8.31 14.36
N SER A 448 -19.49 -7.20 13.62
CA SER A 448 -20.34 -6.92 12.46
C SER A 448 -19.79 -5.76 11.63
N CYS A 449 -20.24 -5.68 10.38
CA CYS A 449 -19.81 -4.67 9.42
C CYS A 449 -20.57 -3.33 9.55
N ASN A 450 -21.85 -3.37 9.95
CA ASN A 450 -22.79 -2.23 9.85
C ASN A 450 -23.14 -1.57 11.20
N GLN A 451 -22.41 -1.88 12.29
CA GLN A 451 -22.67 -1.24 13.58
C GLN A 451 -21.85 0.04 13.74
N SER A 452 -22.41 1.04 14.43
CA SER A 452 -21.70 2.28 14.78
C SER A 452 -20.56 2.03 15.77
N SER A 453 -20.65 0.94 16.54
CA SER A 453 -19.71 0.56 17.59
C SER A 453 -19.58 -0.96 17.65
N PRO A 454 -19.02 -1.59 16.61
CA PRO A 454 -18.83 -3.04 16.61
C PRO A 454 -17.85 -3.44 17.72
N THR A 455 -18.04 -4.63 18.28
CA THR A 455 -17.12 -5.18 19.29
C THR A 455 -15.91 -5.78 18.58
N VAL A 456 -14.71 -5.36 18.98
CA VAL A 456 -13.46 -5.96 18.52
C VAL A 456 -13.29 -7.30 19.21
N LEU A 457 -13.15 -8.38 18.43
CA LEU A 457 -13.02 -9.74 18.94
C LEU A 457 -11.55 -10.13 19.14
N GLY A 458 -10.67 -9.56 18.32
CA GLY A 458 -9.24 -9.80 18.36
C GLY A 458 -8.54 -8.91 17.34
N CYS A 459 -7.25 -8.71 17.55
CA CYS A 459 -6.47 -7.74 16.81
C CYS A 459 -4.98 -8.09 16.96
N ASN A 460 -4.17 -7.83 15.93
CA ASN A 460 -2.73 -8.05 15.93
C ASN A 460 -2.05 -7.23 14.81
N ASP A 461 -0.88 -6.67 15.06
CA ASP A 461 -0.07 -5.96 14.06
C ASP A 461 1.04 -6.83 13.45
N ASN A 462 1.69 -7.71 14.22
CA ASN A 462 2.86 -8.43 13.71
C ASN A 462 2.86 -9.92 14.06
N VAL A 463 3.42 -10.76 13.18
CA VAL A 463 3.85 -12.13 13.51
C VAL A 463 5.35 -12.12 13.80
N GLY A 464 5.75 -11.89 15.05
CA GLY A 464 7.18 -11.75 15.37
C GLY A 464 7.80 -10.49 14.73
N GLU A 465 8.85 -10.63 13.92
CA GLU A 465 9.49 -9.52 13.19
C GLU A 465 8.89 -9.30 11.79
N HIS A 466 7.83 -10.05 11.44
CA HIS A 466 7.19 -10.02 10.13
C HIS A 466 6.30 -8.76 9.95
N ILE A 467 6.15 -8.31 8.70
CA ILE A 467 5.25 -7.21 8.29
C ILE A 467 3.79 -7.69 8.15
N GLY A 468 3.59 -9.01 8.05
CA GLY A 468 2.26 -9.60 8.11
C GLY A 468 1.76 -9.73 9.55
N SER A 469 0.44 -9.85 9.68
CA SER A 469 -0.24 -10.03 10.96
C SER A 469 -0.98 -11.38 10.96
N SER A 470 -1.05 -12.04 12.12
CA SER A 470 -1.90 -13.24 12.30
C SER A 470 -2.74 -13.12 13.55
N LEU A 471 -3.95 -13.67 13.50
CA LEU A 471 -4.90 -13.64 14.60
C LEU A 471 -5.56 -15.00 14.77
N ILE A 472 -5.64 -15.49 16.01
CA ILE A 472 -6.39 -16.69 16.36
C ILE A 472 -7.59 -16.29 17.22
N LEU A 473 -8.78 -16.73 16.82
CA LEU A 473 -10.04 -16.57 17.54
C LEU A 473 -10.59 -17.95 17.90
N GLU A 474 -11.17 -18.09 19.09
CA GLU A 474 -11.73 -19.36 19.57
C GLU A 474 -13.23 -19.25 19.83
N ASN A 475 -13.93 -20.36 19.61
CA ASN A 475 -15.35 -20.53 19.93
C ASN A 475 -16.24 -19.41 19.36
N LEU A 476 -16.02 -19.06 18.09
CA LEU A 476 -16.86 -18.09 17.40
C LEU A 476 -18.24 -18.71 17.13
N ALA A 477 -19.28 -17.97 17.51
CA ALA A 477 -20.66 -18.37 17.24
C ALA A 477 -20.97 -18.35 15.72
N PRO A 478 -22.07 -18.99 15.29
CA PRO A 478 -22.57 -18.80 13.94
C PRO A 478 -22.82 -17.31 13.63
N GLY A 479 -22.36 -16.83 12.49
CA GLY A 479 -22.55 -15.44 12.10
C GLY A 479 -21.63 -14.93 10.99
N GLN A 480 -21.74 -13.63 10.73
CA GLN A 480 -20.83 -12.88 9.84
C GLN A 480 -20.01 -11.89 10.66
N TYR A 481 -18.72 -11.89 10.43
CA TYR A 481 -17.75 -11.04 11.10
C TYR A 481 -17.04 -10.17 10.08
N LEU A 482 -16.65 -8.97 10.47
CA LEU A 482 -15.86 -8.08 9.63
C LEU A 482 -14.39 -8.29 9.95
N VAL A 483 -13.60 -8.68 8.96
CA VAL A 483 -12.14 -8.72 9.02
C VAL A 483 -11.62 -7.46 8.35
N VAL A 484 -10.78 -6.69 9.04
CA VAL A 484 -10.13 -5.51 8.48
C VAL A 484 -8.64 -5.76 8.35
N VAL A 485 -8.12 -5.49 7.16
CA VAL A 485 -6.69 -5.43 6.85
C VAL A 485 -6.34 -3.96 6.70
N ASP A 486 -5.84 -3.37 7.77
CA ASP A 486 -5.39 -1.98 7.81
C ASP A 486 -3.88 -1.93 7.53
N SER A 487 -3.38 -0.80 7.07
CA SER A 487 -1.96 -0.57 6.87
C SER A 487 -1.38 0.15 8.08
N TRP A 488 -0.22 -0.29 8.57
CA TRP A 488 0.48 0.46 9.60
C TRP A 488 0.98 1.81 9.07
N ASN A 489 1.39 1.85 7.79
CA ASN A 489 1.95 3.03 7.12
C ASN A 489 0.92 3.74 6.20
N PRO A 490 1.17 4.99 5.78
CA PRO A 490 0.24 5.73 4.92
C PRO A 490 0.11 5.22 3.47
N ALA A 491 0.99 4.32 3.00
CA ALA A 491 1.01 3.91 1.60
C ALA A 491 0.01 2.79 1.29
N GLY A 492 -0.22 1.89 2.25
CA GLY A 492 -1.01 0.68 2.00
C GLY A 492 -0.33 -0.25 0.99
N GLY A 493 -1.13 -1.03 0.26
CA GLY A 493 -0.62 -1.93 -0.77
C GLY A 493 -1.53 -3.13 -1.06
N GLY A 494 -1.05 -4.01 -1.95
CA GLY A 494 -1.69 -5.31 -2.19
C GLY A 494 -1.48 -6.25 -1.00
N PHE A 495 -2.51 -7.04 -0.68
CA PHE A 495 -2.46 -8.07 0.36
C PHE A 495 -3.08 -9.39 -0.09
N GLU A 496 -2.66 -10.45 0.58
CA GLU A 496 -3.30 -11.75 0.61
C GLU A 496 -3.72 -12.05 2.04
N LEU A 497 -4.99 -12.45 2.24
CA LEU A 497 -5.56 -12.78 3.53
C LEU A 497 -6.09 -14.22 3.50
N THR A 498 -5.57 -15.07 4.37
CA THR A 498 -5.99 -16.47 4.52
C THR A 498 -6.75 -16.72 5.82
N ALA A 499 -7.60 -17.73 5.81
CA ALA A 499 -8.43 -18.18 6.92
C ALA A 499 -8.41 -19.71 7.04
N ASN A 500 -7.96 -20.22 8.18
CA ASN A 500 -8.11 -21.63 8.56
C ASN A 500 -9.24 -21.74 9.60
N ILE A 501 -10.32 -22.42 9.25
CA ILE A 501 -11.56 -22.50 10.03
C ILE A 501 -11.78 -23.95 10.48
N GLU A 502 -11.73 -24.18 11.79
CA GLU A 502 -12.07 -25.45 12.44
C GLU A 502 -13.50 -25.34 13.02
N GLU A 503 -14.49 -25.93 12.34
CA GLU A 503 -15.91 -25.94 12.78
C GLU A 503 -16.14 -26.70 14.09
#